data_AF-A0A4Q5HBU1-F1
#
_entry.id   AF-A0A4Q5HBU1-F1
#
_cell.length_a   1.000
_cell.length_b   1.000
_cell.length_c   1.000
_cell.angle_alpha   90.00
_cell.angle_beta   90.00
_cell.angle_gamma   90.00
#
_symmetry.space_group_name_H-M   'P 1'
#
loop_
_entity.id
_entity.type
_entity.pdbx_description
1 polymer ?
#
loop_
_entity_poly.entity_id
_entity_poly.type
_entity_poly.pdbx_seq_one_letter_code
_entity_poly.pdbx_strand_id
1 'polypeptide(L)'
;AAYREYQSALRGFNRRLSTLKQSIGMKSALSTYAARHTWATMAYHCEIHPGIISEAMGHSSIAVTETYLKPFSNKKIDEANRIVISFVKSGGYLV
;
A
#
# COMPACT_ATOMS: atom_id res chain seq x y z
N ALA A 1 9.25 9.81 29.00
CA ALA A 1 8.79 11.11 28.50
C ALA A 1 8.47 11.04 26.99
N ALA A 2 9.46 10.73 26.14
CA ALA A 2 9.35 10.67 24.68
C ALA A 2 8.12 9.91 24.10
N TYR A 3 7.79 8.72 24.61
CA TYR A 3 6.62 7.98 24.10
C TYR A 3 5.29 8.74 24.33
N ARG A 4 5.15 9.44 25.46
CA ARG A 4 3.94 10.22 25.76
C ARG A 4 3.85 11.46 24.86
N GLU A 5 4.98 12.12 24.62
CA GLU A 5 5.07 13.26 23.70
C GLU A 5 4.70 12.85 22.28
N TYR A 6 5.26 11.74 21.79
CA TYR A 6 4.90 11.15 20.49
C TYR A 6 3.39 10.88 20.39
N GLN A 7 2.81 10.21 21.39
CA GLN A 7 1.38 9.92 21.41
C GLN A 7 0.52 11.19 21.41
N SER A 8 0.96 12.25 22.11
CA SER A 8 0.29 13.55 22.09
C SER A 8 0.34 14.21 20.71
N ALA A 9 1.52 14.25 20.09
CA ALA A 9 1.71 14.77 18.74
C ALA A 9 0.88 14.01 17.70
N LEU A 10 0.88 12.67 17.77
CA LEU A 10 0.09 11.80 16.90
C LEU A 10 -1.41 12.08 17.01
N ARG A 11 -1.94 12.21 18.24
CA ARG A 11 -3.34 12.58 18.46
C ARG A 11 -3.67 13.96 17.90
N GLY A 12 -2.79 14.94 18.14
CA GLY A 12 -2.93 16.29 17.61
C GLY A 12 -2.97 16.30 16.08
N PHE A 13 -2.08 15.55 15.43
CA PHE A 13 -2.01 15.42 13.99
C PHE A 13 -3.27 14.75 13.41
N ASN A 14 -3.70 13.62 13.99
CA ASN A 14 -4.93 12.94 13.56
C ASN A 14 -6.18 13.79 13.75
N ARG A 15 -6.24 14.65 14.78
CA ARG A 15 -7.33 15.61 14.95
C ARG A 15 -7.38 16.62 13.80
N ARG A 16 -6.24 17.16 13.38
CA ARG A 16 -6.14 18.07 12.22
C ARG A 16 -6.57 17.39 10.92
N LEU A 17 -6.16 16.14 10.72
CA LEU A 17 -6.61 15.33 9.57
C LEU A 17 -8.14 15.10 9.58
N SER A 18 -8.74 14.90 10.74
CA SER A 18 -10.20 14.77 10.87
C SER A 18 -10.92 16.06 10.49
N THR A 19 -10.39 17.23 10.88
CA THR A 19 -10.91 18.52 10.45
C THR A 19 -10.78 18.71 8.93
N LEU A 20 -9.62 18.36 8.36
CA LEU A 20 -9.41 18.42 6.91
C LEU A 20 -10.38 17.51 6.15
N LYS A 21 -10.59 16.28 6.62
CA LYS A 21 -11.59 15.36 6.06
C LYS A 21 -12.96 16.01 5.95
N GLN A 22 -13.40 16.69 7.01
CA GLN A 22 -14.70 17.37 7.04
C GLN A 22 -14.74 18.54 6.06
N SER A 23 -13.69 19.35 5.98
CA SER A 23 -13.65 20.52 5.11
C SER A 23 -13.69 20.16 3.62
N ILE A 24 -13.16 18.99 3.24
CA ILE A 24 -13.18 18.50 1.85
C ILE A 24 -14.37 17.57 1.55
N GLY A 25 -15.28 17.35 2.50
CA GLY A 25 -16.45 16.47 2.32
C GLY A 25 -16.11 14.99 2.11
N MET A 26 -14.94 14.53 2.57
CA MET A 26 -14.50 13.15 2.37
C MET A 26 -15.26 12.19 3.29
N LYS A 27 -15.81 11.11 2.71
CA LYS A 27 -16.58 10.10 3.46
C LYS A 27 -15.67 9.16 4.26
N SER A 28 -14.59 8.70 3.64
CA SER A 28 -13.64 7.76 4.23
C SER A 28 -12.85 8.37 5.38
N ALA A 29 -12.41 7.56 6.35
CA ALA A 29 -11.57 8.05 7.44
C ALA A 29 -10.21 8.55 6.92
N LEU A 30 -9.73 9.69 7.44
CA LEU A 30 -8.41 10.24 7.14
C LEU A 30 -7.61 10.30 8.45
N SER A 31 -6.48 9.61 8.46
CA SER A 31 -5.56 9.52 9.61
C SER A 31 -4.15 9.18 9.11
N THR A 32 -3.16 9.21 10.00
CA THR A 32 -1.81 8.70 9.71
C THR A 32 -1.83 7.23 9.29
N TYR A 33 -2.76 6.44 9.84
CA TYR A 33 -2.93 5.03 9.47
C TYR A 33 -3.44 4.88 8.03
N ALA A 34 -4.35 5.77 7.60
CA ALA A 34 -4.81 5.80 6.20
C ALA A 34 -3.66 6.11 5.23
N ALA A 35 -2.78 7.06 5.57
CA ALA A 35 -1.60 7.37 4.77
C ALA A 35 -0.63 6.18 4.68
N ARG A 36 -0.34 5.51 5.82
CA ARG A 36 0.49 4.30 5.87
C ARG A 36 -0.05 3.18 4.97
N HIS A 37 -1.36 2.94 5.01
CA HIS A 37 -2.01 1.95 4.14
C HIS A 37 -1.98 2.33 2.66
N THR A 38 -2.18 3.61 2.37
CA THR A 38 -2.11 4.13 1.00
C THR A 38 -0.72 3.89 0.42
N TRP A 39 0.34 4.20 1.18
CA TRP A 39 1.71 3.94 0.76
C TRP A 39 1.97 2.46 0.46
N ALA A 40 1.57 1.55 1.36
CA ALA A 40 1.76 0.11 1.17
C ALA A 40 1.03 -0.42 -0.07
N THR A 41 -0.22 0.02 -0.26
CA THR A 41 -1.03 -0.33 -1.44
C THR A 41 -0.38 0.17 -2.73
N MET A 42 0.09 1.43 -2.74
CA MET A 42 0.77 2.00 -3.89
C MET A 42 2.08 1.27 -4.20
N ALA A 43 2.91 1.00 -3.19
CA ALA A 43 4.16 0.28 -3.34
C ALA A 43 3.94 -1.09 -4.00
N TYR A 44 2.90 -1.81 -3.58
CA TYR A 44 2.53 -3.09 -4.18
C TYR A 44 2.06 -2.96 -5.64
N HIS A 45 1.27 -1.94 -5.96
CA HIS A 45 0.88 -1.69 -7.36
C HIS A 45 2.04 -1.26 -8.26
N CYS A 46 3.07 -0.65 -7.68
CA CYS A 46 4.37 -0.40 -8.29
C CYS A 46 5.28 -1.64 -8.34
N GLU A 47 4.75 -2.84 -8.05
CA GLU A 47 5.47 -4.12 -8.12
C GLU A 47 6.65 -4.23 -7.16
N ILE A 48 6.64 -3.44 -6.08
CA ILE A 48 7.62 -3.60 -5.00
C ILE A 48 7.30 -4.89 -4.24
N HIS A 49 8.31 -5.71 -4.02
CA HIS A 49 8.19 -6.99 -3.34
C HIS A 49 7.55 -6.82 -1.94
N PRO A 50 6.52 -7.62 -1.56
CA PRO A 50 5.86 -7.52 -0.26
C PRO A 50 6.81 -7.60 0.94
N GLY A 51 7.94 -8.30 0.81
CA GLY A 51 9.02 -8.32 1.81
C GLY A 51 9.61 -6.94 2.10
N ILE A 52 9.91 -6.16 1.06
CA ILE A 52 10.45 -4.80 1.20
C ILE A 52 9.40 -3.88 1.84
N ILE A 53 8.15 -4.01 1.40
CA ILE A 53 7.02 -3.24 1.98
C ILE A 53 6.87 -3.58 3.47
N SER A 54 6.94 -4.87 3.83
CA SER A 54 6.84 -5.35 5.21
C SER A 54 7.92 -4.77 6.11
N GLU A 55 9.16 -4.78 5.64
CA GLU A 55 10.30 -4.24 6.38
C GLU A 55 10.19 -2.71 6.56
N ALA A 56 9.82 -1.99 5.49
CA ALA A 56 9.60 -0.54 5.55
C ALA A 56 8.46 -0.15 6.51
N MET A 57 7.44 -1.01 6.65
CA MET A 57 6.34 -0.82 7.61
C MET A 57 6.73 -1.25 9.03
N GLY A 58 7.83 -1.97 9.23
CA GLY A 58 8.21 -2.55 10.51
C GLY A 58 7.24 -3.64 10.97
N HIS A 59 6.65 -4.40 10.03
CA HIS A 59 5.82 -5.55 10.37
C HIS A 59 6.69 -6.75 10.74
N SER A 60 6.21 -7.55 11.70
CA SER A 60 6.91 -8.75 12.18
C SER A 60 6.91 -9.89 11.17
N SER A 61 6.04 -9.86 10.16
CA SER A 61 6.01 -10.83 9.06
C SER A 61 5.39 -10.26 7.79
N ILE A 62 5.77 -10.84 6.64
CA ILE A 62 5.17 -10.54 5.34
C ILE A 62 3.67 -10.81 5.34
N ALA A 63 3.22 -11.87 6.02
CA ALA A 63 1.80 -12.23 6.09
C ALA A 63 0.93 -11.07 6.62
N VAL A 64 1.42 -10.30 7.60
CA VAL A 64 0.73 -9.09 8.08
C VAL A 64 0.57 -8.08 6.95
N THR A 65 1.62 -7.86 6.16
CA THR A 65 1.59 -6.96 5.00
C THR A 65 0.62 -7.43 3.93
N GLU A 66 0.62 -8.73 3.62
CA GLU A 66 -0.27 -9.34 2.62
C GLU A 66 -1.76 -9.12 2.92
N THR A 67 -2.17 -9.10 4.20
CA THR A 67 -3.56 -8.81 4.57
C THR A 67 -4.07 -7.43 4.12
N TYR A 68 -3.17 -6.49 3.84
CA TYR A 68 -3.50 -5.12 3.44
C TYR A 68 -3.36 -4.87 1.94
N LEU A 69 -2.81 -5.84 1.20
CA LEU A 69 -2.56 -5.68 -0.23
C LEU A 69 -3.84 -6.00 -1.00
N LYS A 70 -4.39 -4.99 -1.67
CA LYS A 70 -5.49 -5.22 -2.60
C LYS A 70 -5.01 -6.11 -3.75
N PRO A 71 -5.83 -7.09 -4.19
CA PRO A 71 -5.52 -7.88 -5.38
C PRO A 71 -5.25 -6.99 -6.60
N PHE A 72 -4.40 -7.46 -7.50
CA PHE A 72 -4.22 -6.82 -8.80
C PHE A 72 -5.55 -6.79 -9.56
N SER A 73 -5.76 -5.71 -10.32
CA SER A 73 -6.90 -5.62 -11.23
C SER A 73 -6.79 -6.67 -12.34
N ASN A 74 -7.92 -7.17 -12.84
CA ASN A 74 -7.97 -8.08 -13.99
C ASN A 74 -7.14 -7.58 -15.17
N LYS A 75 -7.17 -6.27 -15.45
CA LYS A 75 -6.35 -5.65 -16.51
C LYS A 75 -4.86 -5.95 -16.40
N LYS A 76 -4.33 -5.91 -15.17
CA LYS A 76 -2.91 -6.17 -14.88
C LYS A 76 -2.60 -7.67 -14.94
N ILE A 77 -3.55 -8.51 -14.53
CA ILE A 77 -3.47 -9.96 -14.72
C ILE A 77 -3.47 -10.31 -16.22
N ASP A 78 -4.33 -9.68 -17.02
CA ASP A 78 -4.40 -9.88 -18.47
C ASP A 78 -3.10 -9.46 -19.16
N GLU A 79 -2.46 -8.40 -18.68
CA GLU A 79 -1.14 -7.95 -19.15
C GLU A 79 -0.05 -8.97 -18.84
N ALA A 80 0.02 -9.45 -17.60
CA ALA A 80 0.95 -10.52 -17.22
C ALA A 80 0.72 -11.78 -18.06
N ASN A 81 -0.54 -12.18 -18.28
CA ASN A 81 -0.89 -13.31 -19.12
C ASN A 81 -0.41 -13.12 -20.57
N ARG A 82 -0.57 -11.92 -21.16
CA ARG A 82 -0.07 -11.63 -22.51
C ARG A 82 1.44 -11.80 -22.60
N ILE A 83 2.19 -11.32 -21.61
CA ILE A 83 3.66 -11.45 -21.55
C ILE A 83 4.09 -12.92 -21.49
N VAL A 84 3.45 -13.72 -20.62
CA VAL A 84 3.78 -15.15 -20.51
C VAL A 84 3.43 -15.91 -21.79
N ILE A 85 2.26 -15.64 -22.37
CA ILE A 85 1.83 -16.28 -23.62
C ILE A 85 2.74 -15.90 -24.79
N SER A 86 3.17 -14.63 -24.90
CA SER A 86 4.07 -14.20 -25.97
C SER A 86 5.43 -14.89 -25.84
N PHE A 87 6.00 -14.95 -24.63
CA PHE A 87 7.26 -15.63 -24.34
C PHE A 87 7.25 -17.11 -24.73
N VAL A 88 6.14 -17.81 -24.49
CA VAL A 88 5.98 -19.21 -24.90
C VAL A 88 5.89 -19.33 -26.42
N LYS A 89 5.14 -18.43 -27.07
CA LYS A 89 4.96 -18.44 -28.53
C LYS A 89 6.24 -18.13 -29.30
N SER A 90 7.14 -17.33 -28.74
CA SER A 90 8.43 -17.00 -29.33
C SER A 90 9.52 -18.05 -29.06
N GLY A 91 9.19 -19.20 -28.46
CA GLY A 91 10.15 -20.27 -28.18
C GLY A 91 11.14 -19.92 -27.06
N GLY A 92 10.74 -19.07 -26.12
CA GLY A 92 11.57 -18.68 -24.96
C GLY A 92 12.43 -17.44 -25.18
N TYR A 93 12.21 -16.68 -26.24
CA TYR A 93 12.86 -15.39 -26.47
C TYR A 93 11.90 -14.24 -26.13
N LEU A 94 12.31 -13.32 -25.27
CA LEU A 94 11.55 -12.08 -25.08
C LEU A 94 11.64 -11.26 -26.38
N VAL A 95 10.50 -11.00 -27.01
CA VAL A 95 10.36 -10.10 -28.16
C VAL A 95 9.80 -8.77 -27.68
#